data_AF-A0A7X4HS17-F1
#
_entry.id   AF-A0A7X4HS17-F1
#
_cell.length_a   1.000
_cell.length_b   1.000
_cell.length_c   1.000
_cell.angle_alpha   90.00
_cell.angle_beta   90.00
_cell.angle_gamma   90.00
#
_symmetry.space_group_name_H-M   'P 1'
#
loop_
_entity.id
_entity.type
_entity.pdbx_description
1 polymer ?
#
loop_
_entity_poly.entity_id
_entity_poly.type
_entity_poly.pdbx_seq_one_letter_code
_entity_poly.pdbx_strand_id
1 'polypeptide(L)'
;MKDYEGTKKAIDDALDRFSLEYIDMLLIHSPQPWIEVNRINDRHFEGNLGNWRAMEEALKAGKVRSIGVSNFLQEDVANIVNNSSIKPVVNQIEVHIGNVPTDLMK
;
A
#
# COMPACT_ATOMS: atom_id res chain seq x y z
N MET A 1 8.38 -8.28 -2.23
CA MET A 1 7.17 -9.12 -2.32
C MET A 1 6.05 -8.24 -2.86
N LYS A 2 5.45 -8.67 -3.97
CA LYS A 2 4.49 -7.89 -4.78
C LYS A 2 3.44 -8.87 -5.33
N ASP A 3 2.89 -9.66 -4.41
CA ASP A 3 1.96 -10.73 -4.71
C ASP A 3 0.99 -10.88 -3.54
N TYR A 4 -0.19 -11.40 -3.89
CA TYR A 4 -1.36 -11.47 -3.02
C TYR A 4 -1.16 -12.40 -1.82
N GLU A 5 -0.65 -13.62 -2.03
CA GLU A 5 -0.48 -14.62 -0.96
C GLU A 5 0.57 -14.17 0.06
N GLY A 6 1.69 -13.64 -0.44
CA GLY A 6 2.71 -13.06 0.41
C GLY A 6 2.17 -11.95 1.30
N THR A 7 1.33 -11.07 0.74
CA THR A 7 0.72 -9.97 1.50
C THR A 7 -0.21 -10.49 2.61
N LYS A 8 -1.05 -11.49 2.34
CA LYS A 8 -1.92 -12.09 3.36
C LYS A 8 -1.11 -12.67 4.51
N LYS A 9 -0.06 -13.43 4.18
CA LYS A 9 0.84 -13.99 5.19
C LYS A 9 1.51 -12.89 6.03
N ALA A 10 1.98 -11.83 5.40
CA ALA A 10 2.64 -10.73 6.12
C ALA A 10 1.71 -9.98 7.08
N ILE A 11 0.42 -9.86 6.75
CA ILE A 11 -0.59 -9.27 7.65
C ILE A 11 -0.79 -10.15 8.88
N ASP A 12 -0.94 -11.45 8.69
CA ASP A 12 -1.12 -12.41 9.79
C ASP A 12 0.13 -12.47 10.68
N ASP A 13 1.31 -12.58 10.07
CA ASP A 13 2.60 -12.54 10.78
C ASP A 13 2.76 -11.24 11.61
N ALA A 14 2.29 -10.10 11.09
CA ALA A 14 2.36 -8.82 11.80
C ALA A 14 1.43 -8.78 13.02
N LEU A 15 0.18 -9.22 12.87
CA LEU A 15 -0.77 -9.32 13.99
C LEU A 15 -0.23 -10.22 15.10
N ASP A 16 0.29 -11.41 14.73
CA ASP A 16 0.88 -12.35 15.68
C ASP A 16 2.11 -11.76 16.38
N ARG A 17 3.03 -11.16 15.61
CA ARG A 17 4.27 -10.58 16.12
C ARG A 17 4.03 -9.46 17.13
N PHE A 18 3.02 -8.64 16.90
CA PHE A 18 2.67 -7.54 17.81
C PHE A 18 1.61 -7.92 18.83
N SER A 19 1.11 -9.17 18.79
CA SER A 19 0.02 -9.65 19.65
C SER A 19 -1.21 -8.75 19.58
N LEU A 20 -1.60 -8.37 18.37
CA LEU A 20 -2.73 -7.49 18.08
C LEU A 20 -3.89 -8.28 17.48
N GLU A 21 -5.11 -7.91 17.85
CA GLU A 21 -6.33 -8.44 17.21
C GLU A 21 -6.60 -7.76 15.85
N TYR A 22 -6.17 -6.51 15.71
CA TYR A 22 -6.32 -5.74 14.47
C TYR A 22 -5.24 -4.65 14.34
N ILE A 23 -5.05 -4.14 13.12
CA ILE A 23 -4.22 -2.96 12.82
C ILE A 23 -5.11 -1.78 12.42
N ASP A 24 -4.93 -0.61 13.02
CA ASP A 24 -5.72 0.59 12.65
C ASP A 24 -5.49 1.01 11.19
N MET A 25 -4.24 1.07 10.75
CA MET A 25 -3.87 1.49 9.40
C MET A 25 -2.74 0.64 8.82
N LEU A 26 -2.99 0.02 7.67
CA LEU A 26 -2.00 -0.74 6.92
C LEU A 26 -1.70 -0.05 5.58
N LEU A 27 -0.42 0.07 5.24
CA LEU A 27 0.02 0.73 4.00
C LEU A 27 0.82 -0.22 3.12
N ILE A 28 0.61 -0.15 1.79
CA ILE A 28 1.65 -0.60 0.86
C ILE A 28 2.79 0.42 0.95
N HIS A 29 3.94 0.00 1.49
CA HIS A 29 5.02 0.91 1.86
C HIS A 29 5.69 1.64 0.67
N SER A 30 5.74 1.02 -0.50
CA SER A 30 6.35 1.59 -1.71
C SER A 30 5.76 0.90 -2.94
N PRO A 31 5.63 1.56 -4.11
CA PRO A 31 5.16 0.93 -5.34
C PRO A 31 6.16 -0.12 -5.86
N GLN A 32 7.46 0.06 -5.59
CA GLN A 32 8.53 -0.86 -5.97
C GLN A 32 8.98 -1.74 -4.79
N PRO A 33 9.50 -2.96 -5.03
CA PRO A 33 10.22 -3.72 -4.01
C PRO A 33 11.37 -2.91 -3.42
N TRP A 34 11.57 -2.99 -2.11
CA TRP A 34 12.57 -2.19 -1.39
C TRP A 34 14.00 -2.34 -1.94
N ILE A 35 14.36 -3.54 -2.42
CA ILE A 35 15.71 -3.85 -2.94
C ILE A 35 15.95 -3.18 -4.32
N GLU A 36 14.87 -2.84 -5.01
CA GLU A 36 14.84 -2.34 -6.40
C GLU A 36 14.41 -0.87 -6.50
N VAL A 37 13.96 -0.28 -5.39
CA VAL A 37 13.47 1.11 -5.37
C VAL A 37 14.49 2.07 -5.98
N ASN A 38 14.04 2.92 -6.90
CA ASN A 38 14.87 3.87 -7.66
C ASN A 38 15.97 3.23 -8.54
N ARG A 39 15.92 1.92 -8.79
CA ARG A 39 16.88 1.20 -9.65
C ARG A 39 16.24 0.64 -10.92
N ILE A 40 14.92 0.67 -10.99
CA ILE A 40 14.13 0.15 -12.10
C ILE A 40 13.03 1.13 -12.48
N ASN A 41 12.56 1.03 -13.72
CA ASN A 41 11.44 1.83 -14.23
C ASN A 41 10.08 1.15 -14.02
N ASP A 42 10.06 -0.16 -13.76
CA ASP A 42 8.81 -0.88 -13.50
C ASP A 42 8.18 -0.37 -12.19
N ARG A 43 6.92 0.05 -12.26
CA ARG A 43 6.11 0.51 -11.13
C ARG A 43 5.36 -0.63 -10.43
N HIS A 44 5.44 -1.86 -10.97
CA HIS A 44 4.78 -3.06 -10.46
C HIS A 44 3.26 -2.93 -10.33
N PHE A 45 2.57 -2.39 -11.33
CA PHE A 45 1.13 -2.17 -11.29
C PHE A 45 0.33 -3.42 -10.93
N GLU A 46 0.57 -4.55 -11.61
CA GLU A 46 -0.09 -5.83 -11.33
C GLU A 46 0.19 -6.34 -9.91
N GLY A 47 1.46 -6.27 -9.48
CA GLY A 47 1.84 -6.72 -8.14
C GLY A 47 1.25 -5.85 -7.03
N ASN A 48 1.13 -4.55 -7.26
CA ASN A 48 0.45 -3.63 -6.35
C ASN A 48 -1.05 -3.90 -6.26
N LEU A 49 -1.71 -4.29 -7.36
CA LEU A 49 -3.12 -4.73 -7.34
C LEU A 49 -3.29 -6.04 -6.56
N GLY A 50 -2.35 -6.99 -6.70
CA GLY A 50 -2.32 -8.22 -5.91
C GLY A 50 -2.23 -7.94 -4.40
N ASN A 51 -1.30 -7.06 -4.00
CA ASN A 51 -1.18 -6.61 -2.62
C ASN A 51 -2.46 -5.91 -2.13
N TRP A 52 -3.03 -5.02 -2.96
CA TRP A 52 -4.22 -4.25 -2.62
C TRP A 52 -5.42 -5.16 -2.37
N ARG A 53 -5.64 -6.17 -3.22
CA ARG A 53 -6.70 -7.16 -3.05
C ARG A 53 -6.58 -7.90 -1.71
N ALA A 54 -5.36 -8.28 -1.30
CA ALA A 54 -5.14 -8.91 0.01
C ALA A 54 -5.51 -7.96 1.16
N MET A 55 -5.19 -6.67 1.01
CA MET A 55 -5.52 -5.64 2.00
C MET A 55 -7.04 -5.37 2.07
N GLU A 56 -7.76 -5.38 0.95
CA GLU A 56 -9.22 -5.29 0.93
C GLU A 56 -9.89 -6.47 1.65
N GLU A 57 -9.36 -7.70 1.50
CA GLU A 57 -9.85 -8.87 2.23
C GLU A 57 -9.57 -8.75 3.73
N ALA A 58 -8.38 -8.30 4.13
CA ALA A 58 -8.04 -8.08 5.53
C ALA A 58 -8.93 -7.00 6.18
N LEU A 59 -9.26 -5.94 5.43
CA LEU A 59 -10.22 -4.92 5.85
C LEU A 59 -11.62 -5.51 6.06
N LYS A 60 -12.12 -6.30 5.10
CA LYS A 60 -13.42 -6.98 5.21
C LYS A 60 -13.47 -7.98 6.37
N ALA A 61 -12.34 -8.62 6.67
CA ALA A 61 -12.21 -9.56 7.78
C ALA A 61 -12.05 -8.88 9.16
N GLY A 62 -11.94 -7.55 9.22
CA GLY A 62 -11.73 -6.80 10.46
C GLY A 62 -10.31 -6.87 11.03
N LYS A 63 -9.36 -7.50 10.31
CA LYS A 63 -7.94 -7.57 10.67
C LYS A 63 -7.25 -6.21 10.55
N VAL A 64 -7.78 -5.35 9.68
CA VAL A 64 -7.30 -3.99 9.45
C VAL A 64 -8.51 -3.05 9.43
N ARG A 65 -8.40 -1.84 10.00
CA ARG A 65 -9.51 -0.85 9.98
C ARG A 65 -9.43 0.15 8.83
N SER A 66 -8.23 0.40 8.31
CA SER A 66 -8.01 1.33 7.20
C SER A 66 -6.81 0.89 6.36
N ILE A 67 -6.92 1.07 5.05
CA ILE A 67 -5.88 0.69 4.09
C ILE A 67 -5.48 1.88 3.24
N GLY A 68 -4.18 2.02 2.99
CA GLY A 68 -3.62 3.12 2.21
C GLY A 68 -2.31 2.74 1.53
N VAL A 69 -1.67 3.74 0.95
CA VAL A 69 -0.38 3.59 0.25
C VAL A 69 0.64 4.57 0.81
N SER A 70 1.92 4.33 0.51
CA SER A 70 3.03 5.21 0.88
C SER A 70 4.02 5.28 -0.27
N ASN A 71 4.53 6.48 -0.57
CA ASN A 71 5.47 6.74 -1.67
C ASN A 71 4.91 6.47 -3.08
N PHE A 72 3.58 6.48 -3.25
CA PHE A 72 2.95 6.28 -4.56
C PHE A 72 2.87 7.62 -5.31
N LEU A 73 3.19 7.59 -6.60
CA LEU A 73 2.97 8.70 -7.53
C LEU A 73 1.53 8.65 -8.08
N GLN A 74 1.14 9.70 -8.82
CA GLN A 74 -0.22 9.85 -9.33
C GLN A 74 -0.67 8.66 -10.19
N GLU A 75 0.21 8.14 -11.05
CA GLU A 75 -0.08 6.98 -11.89
C GLU A 75 -0.28 5.69 -11.08
N ASP A 76 0.46 5.49 -10.00
CA ASP A 76 0.31 4.31 -9.14
C ASP A 76 -1.01 4.37 -8.37
N VAL A 77 -1.35 5.55 -7.83
CA VAL A 77 -2.64 5.77 -7.15
C VAL A 77 -3.80 5.57 -8.12
N ALA A 78 -3.70 6.11 -9.34
CA ALA A 78 -4.70 5.93 -10.38
C ALA A 78 -4.88 4.44 -10.73
N ASN A 79 -3.78 3.68 -10.83
CA ASN A 79 -3.83 2.24 -11.06
C ASN A 79 -4.64 1.50 -9.97
N ILE A 80 -4.43 1.82 -8.69
CA ILE A 80 -5.22 1.23 -7.60
C ILE A 80 -6.68 1.68 -7.68
N VAL A 81 -6.94 2.99 -7.78
CA VAL A 81 -8.30 3.55 -7.75
C VAL A 81 -9.17 3.03 -8.88
N ASN A 82 -8.61 2.84 -10.07
CA ASN A 82 -9.38 2.42 -11.26
C ASN A 82 -9.65 0.91 -11.30
N ASN A 83 -8.92 0.10 -10.53
CA ASN A 83 -8.96 -1.37 -10.62
C ASN A 83 -9.30 -2.05 -9.29
N SER A 84 -9.77 -1.31 -8.28
CA SER A 84 -10.12 -1.85 -6.96
C SER A 84 -11.49 -1.38 -6.47
N SER A 85 -12.03 -2.06 -5.46
CA SER A 85 -13.36 -1.75 -4.92
C SER A 85 -13.30 -0.69 -3.83
N ILE A 86 -12.17 -0.59 -3.12
CA ILE A 86 -11.96 0.29 -1.97
C ILE A 86 -10.79 1.21 -2.29
N LYS A 87 -11.06 2.53 -2.28
CA LYS A 87 -10.03 3.55 -2.51
C LYS A 87 -9.08 3.63 -1.32
N PRO A 88 -7.78 3.90 -1.54
CA PRO A 88 -6.86 4.19 -0.45
C PRO A 88 -7.32 5.42 0.32
N VAL A 89 -7.35 5.32 1.66
CA VAL A 89 -7.76 6.46 2.50
C VAL A 89 -6.65 7.49 2.67
N VAL A 90 -5.40 7.10 2.40
CA VAL A 90 -4.20 7.94 2.53
C VAL A 90 -3.13 7.53 1.52
N ASN A 91 -2.36 8.52 1.07
CA ASN A 91 -1.04 8.33 0.48
C ASN A 91 -0.01 9.03 1.39
N GLN A 92 0.77 8.25 2.14
CA GLN A 92 1.84 8.80 2.97
C GLN A 92 3.03 9.18 2.08
N ILE A 93 3.35 10.46 2.01
CA ILE A 93 4.38 10.99 1.11
C ILE A 93 5.40 11.84 1.87
N GLU A 94 6.60 11.96 1.33
CA GLU A 94 7.61 12.88 1.82
C GLU A 94 7.16 14.33 1.58
N VAL A 95 7.01 15.10 2.65
CA VAL A 95 6.66 16.53 2.59
C VAL A 95 7.43 17.29 3.66
N HIS A 96 8.11 18.35 3.25
CA HIS A 96 8.79 19.30 4.13
C HIS A 96 9.03 20.62 3.39
N ILE A 97 9.57 21.65 4.06
CA ILE A 97 9.75 22.98 3.47
C ILE A 97 10.60 23.01 2.17
N GLY A 98 11.48 22.01 1.99
CA GLY A 98 12.32 21.87 0.79
C GLY A 98 11.74 20.94 -0.28
N ASN A 99 10.66 20.22 0.02
CA ASN A 99 9.99 19.29 -0.89
C ASN A 99 8.48 19.35 -0.64
N VAL A 100 7.79 20.11 -1.49
CA VAL A 100 6.34 20.30 -1.44
C VAL A 100 5.75 19.71 -2.72
N PRO A 101 5.38 18.42 -2.73
CA PRO A 101 4.90 17.73 -3.94
C PRO A 101 3.44 18.12 -4.25
N THR A 102 3.23 19.36 -4.68
CA THR A 102 1.90 19.95 -4.88
C THR A 102 1.01 19.17 -5.83
N ASP A 103 1.58 18.46 -6.80
CA ASP A 103 0.80 17.68 -7.76
C ASP A 103 0.29 16.36 -7.19
N LEU A 104 0.90 15.84 -6.13
CA LEU A 104 0.43 14.66 -5.40
C LEU A 104 -0.56 14.97 -4.27
N MET A 105 -0.67 16.24 -3.87
CA MET A 105 -1.54 16.68 -2.76
C MET A 105 -2.93 17.17 -3.21
N LYS A 106 -3.25 17.06 -4.50
CA LYS A 106 -4.51 17.55 -5.09
C LYS A 106 -5.57 16.46 -5.18
#